data_AF-A0A1I4IVU9-F1
#
_entry.id   AF-A0A1I4IVU9-F1
#
_cell.length_a   1.000
_cell.length_b   1.000
_cell.length_c   1.000
_cell.angle_alpha   90.00
_cell.angle_beta   90.00
_cell.angle_gamma   90.00
#
_symmetry.space_group_name_H-M   'P 1'
#
loop_
_entity.id
_entity.type
_entity.pdbx_description
1 polymer ?
#
loop_
_entity_poly.entity_id
_entity_poly.type
_entity_poly.pdbx_seq_one_letter_code
_entity_poly.pdbx_strand_id
1 'polypeptide(L)'
;MIPVRLAAALLLLATGAAKAEGAKAEGDPVAGATAFRACLSCHALEPGRHMTGPSLSGIYGAPAGKAEGFDRYSEALAAAHFAWTPQRLDAWLANPSALVPGSRMTYLVADATVRADLIAYLKALHDGRTDGLAIPQASALDLKSLGRASRVEAVRLCRDTFRVTLKNGVTLPLWERNLRLRVDSSTEGPAPGEPALLPGGMQGDRYTLIFHHPAEISALIRSECPPGEPAP
;
A
#
# COMPACT_ATOMS: atom_id res chain seq x y z
N MET A 1 -65.44 10.94 59.44
CA MET A 1 -63.98 10.78 59.58
C MET A 1 -63.48 9.92 58.42
N ILE A 2 -62.67 10.53 57.55
CA ILE A 2 -61.69 9.98 56.57
C ILE A 2 -62.17 8.93 55.54
N PRO A 3 -62.24 9.26 54.23
CA PRO A 3 -62.43 8.28 53.17
C PRO A 3 -61.11 7.59 52.80
N VAL A 4 -61.15 6.26 52.67
CA VAL A 4 -60.04 5.42 52.21
C VAL A 4 -59.81 5.68 50.72
N ARG A 5 -58.67 6.29 50.36
CA ARG A 5 -58.24 6.47 48.97
C ARG A 5 -57.49 5.23 48.49
N LEU A 6 -57.98 4.62 47.41
CA LEU A 6 -57.24 3.67 46.57
C LEU A 6 -55.89 4.29 46.15
N ALA A 7 -54.79 3.62 46.47
CA ALA A 7 -53.49 3.89 45.86
C ALA A 7 -53.25 2.85 44.77
N ALA A 8 -53.40 3.25 43.51
CA ALA A 8 -52.99 2.45 42.36
C ALA A 8 -51.46 2.52 42.22
N ALA A 9 -50.78 1.40 42.39
CA ALA A 9 -49.35 1.28 42.14
C ALA A 9 -49.10 1.20 40.62
N LEU A 10 -48.57 2.27 40.04
CA LEU A 10 -48.17 2.33 38.63
C LEU A 10 -46.76 1.74 38.50
N LEU A 11 -46.69 0.49 38.02
CA LEU A 11 -45.42 -0.19 37.71
C LEU A 11 -44.84 0.40 36.41
N LEU A 12 -43.87 1.32 36.52
CA LEU A 12 -43.11 1.79 35.36
C LEU A 12 -42.17 0.66 34.89
N LEU A 13 -42.50 0.01 33.78
CA LEU A 13 -41.53 -0.78 33.03
C LEU A 13 -40.53 0.17 32.36
N ALA A 14 -39.34 0.29 32.93
CA ALA A 14 -38.21 0.93 32.28
C ALA A 14 -37.72 0.02 31.14
N THR A 15 -38.11 0.33 29.90
CA THR A 15 -37.53 -0.27 28.71
C THR A 15 -36.11 0.28 28.52
N GLY A 16 -35.13 -0.52 28.91
CA GLY A 16 -33.73 -0.24 28.60
C GLY A 16 -33.50 -0.32 27.09
N ALA A 17 -33.40 0.83 26.43
CA ALA A 17 -32.91 0.92 25.08
C ALA A 17 -31.42 0.51 25.09
N ALA A 18 -31.13 -0.68 24.56
CA ALA A 18 -29.78 -1.08 24.22
C ALA A 18 -29.22 -0.03 23.25
N LYS A 19 -28.19 0.71 23.68
CA LYS A 19 -27.40 1.52 22.75
C LYS A 19 -26.75 0.55 21.77
N ALA A 20 -27.09 0.68 20.50
CA ALA A 20 -26.28 0.11 19.44
C ALA A 20 -24.91 0.77 19.54
N GLU A 21 -23.91 0.04 20.06
CA GLU A 21 -22.51 0.39 19.89
C GLU A 21 -22.29 0.65 18.40
N GLY A 22 -21.89 1.87 18.04
CA GLY A 22 -21.63 2.23 16.65
C GLY A 22 -20.63 1.24 16.07
N ALA A 23 -21.04 0.54 15.00
CA ALA A 23 -20.14 -0.24 14.19
C ALA A 23 -18.99 0.70 13.77
N LYS A 24 -17.79 0.44 14.28
CA LYS A 24 -16.56 1.03 13.75
C LYS A 24 -16.61 0.74 12.24
N ALA A 25 -16.65 1.79 11.41
CA ALA A 25 -16.64 1.62 9.97
C ALA A 25 -15.51 0.63 9.61
N GLU A 26 -15.86 -0.50 9.00
CA GLU A 26 -14.87 -1.44 8.47
C GLU A 26 -14.02 -0.66 7.47
N GLY A 27 -12.69 -0.70 7.63
CA GLY A 27 -11.76 0.04 6.77
C GLY A 27 -11.95 -0.29 5.28
N ASP A 28 -11.48 0.59 4.41
CA ASP A 28 -11.53 0.39 2.97
C ASP A 28 -10.35 -0.49 2.51
N PRO A 29 -10.58 -1.73 2.04
CA PRO A 29 -9.51 -2.61 1.60
C PRO A 29 -8.80 -2.10 0.33
N VAL A 30 -9.43 -1.26 -0.51
CA VAL A 30 -8.80 -0.65 -1.69
C VAL A 30 -7.81 0.43 -1.26
N ALA A 31 -8.21 1.29 -0.31
CA ALA A 31 -7.30 2.24 0.34
C ALA A 31 -6.17 1.49 1.07
N GLY A 32 -6.49 0.36 1.71
CA GLY A 32 -5.54 -0.50 2.40
C GLY A 32 -4.50 -1.13 1.48
N ALA A 33 -4.89 -1.57 0.27
CA ALA A 33 -3.95 -2.04 -0.75
C ALA A 33 -2.96 -0.94 -1.14
N THR A 34 -3.42 0.32 -1.20
CA THR A 34 -2.54 1.47 -1.45
C THR A 34 -1.60 1.73 -0.28
N ALA A 35 -2.10 1.70 0.96
CA ALA A 35 -1.31 1.88 2.16
C ALA A 35 -0.24 0.79 2.34
N PHE A 36 -0.53 -0.45 1.92
CA PHE A 36 0.38 -1.59 2.05
C PHE A 36 1.68 -1.41 1.24
N ARG A 37 1.73 -0.47 0.30
CA ARG A 37 2.97 -0.13 -0.43
C ARG A 37 4.14 0.19 0.51
N ALA A 38 3.86 0.74 1.70
CA ALA A 38 4.90 0.97 2.71
C ALA A 38 5.52 -0.33 3.27
N CYS A 39 4.71 -1.38 3.35
CA CYS A 39 5.10 -2.68 3.90
C CYS A 39 5.96 -3.51 2.92
N LEU A 40 5.85 -3.25 1.62
CA LEU A 40 6.53 -4.01 0.55
C LEU A 40 8.06 -3.97 0.61
N SER A 41 8.63 -3.00 1.32
CA SER A 41 10.08 -2.93 1.55
C SER A 41 10.61 -4.08 2.42
N CYS A 42 9.76 -4.63 3.29
CA CYS A 42 10.14 -5.61 4.29
C CYS A 42 9.30 -6.90 4.24
N HIS A 43 8.11 -6.86 3.64
CA HIS A 43 7.16 -7.96 3.67
C HIS A 43 6.66 -8.30 2.26
N ALA A 44 6.50 -9.60 2.04
CA ALA A 44 5.83 -10.15 0.87
C ALA A 44 4.41 -10.62 1.26
N LEU A 45 3.53 -10.77 0.26
CA LEU A 45 2.20 -11.36 0.42
C LEU A 45 2.13 -12.80 -0.11
N GLU A 46 3.16 -13.23 -0.86
CA GLU A 46 3.27 -14.60 -1.32
C GLU A 46 3.59 -15.55 -0.14
N PRO A 47 2.86 -16.67 0.01
CA PRO A 47 3.16 -17.68 1.03
C PRO A 47 4.62 -18.14 0.97
N GLY A 48 5.28 -18.24 2.13
CA GLY A 48 6.67 -18.71 2.26
C GLY A 48 7.75 -17.77 1.73
N ARG A 49 7.39 -16.63 1.11
CA ARG A 49 8.36 -15.64 0.64
C ARG A 49 8.71 -14.65 1.75
N HIS A 50 9.77 -14.95 2.48
CA HIS A 50 10.28 -14.05 3.52
C HIS A 50 11.29 -13.04 2.98
N MET A 51 11.33 -11.86 3.59
CA MET A 51 12.30 -10.80 3.27
C MET A 51 12.98 -10.36 4.58
N THR A 52 13.13 -9.05 4.80
CA THR A 52 13.53 -8.48 6.09
C THR A 52 12.56 -8.91 7.19
N GLY A 53 11.25 -8.89 6.90
CA GLY A 53 10.18 -9.45 7.72
C GLY A 53 9.60 -10.74 7.13
N PRO A 54 8.76 -11.46 7.89
CA PRO A 54 8.09 -12.67 7.40
C PRO A 54 7.07 -12.34 6.29
N SER A 55 6.70 -13.34 5.48
CA SER A 55 5.50 -13.23 4.64
C SER A 55 4.28 -12.91 5.51
N LEU A 56 3.41 -12.02 5.00
CA LEU A 56 2.15 -11.67 5.65
C LEU A 56 0.97 -12.44 5.06
N SER A 57 1.23 -13.42 4.19
CA SER A 57 0.20 -14.33 3.71
C SER A 57 -0.45 -15.08 4.88
N GLY A 58 -1.78 -15.05 4.94
CA GLY A 58 -2.53 -15.73 6.00
C GLY A 58 -2.29 -15.16 7.42
N ILE A 59 -1.79 -13.93 7.55
CA ILE A 59 -1.48 -13.34 8.86
C ILE A 59 -2.71 -13.22 9.75
N TYR A 60 -3.90 -13.03 9.17
CA TYR A 60 -5.14 -12.82 9.92
C TYR A 60 -5.50 -14.06 10.75
N GLY A 61 -5.54 -13.92 12.07
CA GLY A 61 -5.78 -15.03 13.01
C GLY A 61 -4.57 -15.95 13.25
N ALA A 62 -3.44 -15.75 12.57
CA ALA A 62 -2.25 -16.57 12.77
C ALA A 62 -1.59 -16.30 14.14
N PRO A 63 -0.89 -17.29 14.74
CA PRO A 63 -0.10 -17.08 15.94
C PRO A 63 1.06 -16.10 15.72
N ALA A 64 1.29 -15.20 16.67
CA ALA A 64 2.38 -14.23 16.61
C ALA A 64 3.75 -14.91 16.69
N GLY A 65 4.68 -14.51 15.82
CA GLY A 65 6.05 -15.00 15.86
C GLY A 65 6.24 -16.47 15.43
N LYS A 66 5.32 -17.03 14.63
CA LYS A 66 5.31 -18.45 14.23
C LYS A 66 5.20 -18.69 12.71
N ALA A 67 5.54 -17.72 11.86
CA ALA A 67 5.58 -18.00 10.42
C ALA A 67 6.66 -19.06 10.14
N GLU A 68 6.23 -20.17 9.53
CA GLU A 68 7.12 -21.25 9.11
C GLU A 68 8.21 -20.71 8.19
N GLY A 69 9.46 -21.14 8.37
CA GLY A 69 10.60 -20.70 7.55
C GLY A 69 11.16 -19.31 7.88
N PHE A 70 10.63 -18.62 8.90
CA PHE A 70 11.19 -17.34 9.37
C PHE A 70 11.80 -17.42 10.78
N ASP A 71 13.11 -17.67 10.85
CA ASP A 71 13.82 -17.82 12.12
C ASP A 71 14.27 -16.50 12.76
N ARG A 72 14.18 -15.39 12.02
CA ARG A 72 14.76 -14.08 12.41
C ARG A 72 13.86 -13.21 13.28
N TYR A 73 12.83 -13.79 13.91
CA TYR A 73 11.98 -13.07 14.86
C TYR A 73 12.81 -12.46 16.00
N SER A 74 12.32 -11.36 16.59
CA SER A 74 12.81 -10.97 17.90
C SER A 74 12.41 -12.03 18.92
N GLU A 75 13.25 -12.24 19.95
CA GLU A 75 12.93 -13.16 21.04
C GLU A 75 11.58 -12.83 21.67
N ALA A 76 11.30 -11.53 21.87
CA ALA A 76 10.05 -11.05 22.42
C ALA A 76 8.83 -11.40 21.56
N LEU A 77 8.91 -11.26 20.23
CA LEU A 77 7.77 -11.59 19.36
C LEU A 77 7.62 -13.11 19.20
N ALA A 78 8.72 -13.86 19.18
CA ALA A 78 8.70 -15.31 19.15
C ALA A 78 8.10 -15.93 20.42
N ALA A 79 8.24 -15.26 21.57
CA ALA A 79 7.66 -15.65 22.85
C ALA A 79 6.22 -15.15 23.05
N ALA A 80 5.65 -14.38 22.11
CA ALA A 80 4.30 -13.85 22.25
C ALA A 80 3.25 -14.96 22.22
N HIS A 81 2.27 -14.87 23.12
CA HIS A 81 1.17 -15.84 23.26
C HIS A 81 -0.17 -15.23 22.83
N PHE A 82 -0.24 -14.71 21.61
CA PHE A 82 -1.49 -14.20 21.03
C PHE A 82 -1.59 -14.52 19.53
N ALA A 83 -2.81 -14.40 19.01
CA ALA A 83 -3.10 -14.45 17.58
C ALA A 83 -3.34 -13.04 17.01
N TRP A 84 -3.05 -12.86 15.73
CA TRP A 84 -3.26 -11.59 15.02
C TRP A 84 -4.75 -11.32 14.74
N THR A 85 -5.45 -10.85 15.77
CA THR A 85 -6.81 -10.29 15.64
C THR A 85 -6.76 -8.87 15.09
N PRO A 86 -7.87 -8.32 14.56
CA PRO A 86 -7.90 -6.92 14.12
C PRO A 86 -7.45 -5.94 15.22
N GLN A 87 -7.83 -6.18 16.48
CA GLN A 87 -7.42 -5.34 17.60
C GLN A 87 -5.91 -5.44 17.89
N ARG A 88 -5.33 -6.65 17.76
CA ARG A 88 -3.89 -6.85 17.92
C ARG A 88 -3.10 -6.24 16.76
N LEU A 89 -3.61 -6.34 15.54
CA LEU A 89 -3.02 -5.70 14.36
C LEU A 89 -3.07 -4.16 14.48
N ASP A 90 -4.18 -3.58 14.94
CA ASP A 90 -4.29 -2.14 15.17
C ASP A 90 -3.28 -1.65 16.22
N ALA A 91 -3.20 -2.32 17.38
CA ALA A 91 -2.24 -1.99 18.42
C ALA A 91 -0.78 -2.16 17.95
N TRP A 92 -0.50 -3.21 17.17
CA TRP A 92 0.81 -3.48 16.61
C TRP A 92 1.23 -2.41 15.62
N LEU A 93 0.37 -2.08 14.67
CA LEU A 93 0.64 -1.04 13.67
C LEU A 93 0.75 0.35 14.30
N ALA A 94 0.01 0.62 15.39
CA ALA A 94 0.11 1.89 16.11
C ALA A 94 1.47 2.04 16.81
N ASN A 95 1.92 0.99 17.51
CA ASN A 95 3.21 0.99 18.20
C ASN A 95 3.69 -0.44 18.51
N PRO A 96 4.54 -1.04 17.66
CA PRO A 96 5.02 -2.41 17.86
C PRO A 96 5.80 -2.58 19.17
N SER A 97 6.58 -1.57 19.56
CA SER A 97 7.41 -1.60 20.76
C SER A 97 6.59 -1.48 22.05
N ALA A 98 5.43 -0.81 22.00
CA ALA A 98 4.50 -0.78 23.13
C ALA A 98 3.73 -2.10 23.25
N LEU A 99 3.33 -2.72 22.13
CA LEU A 99 2.62 -4.00 22.16
C LEU A 99 3.53 -5.17 22.57
N VAL A 100 4.75 -5.20 22.02
CA VAL A 100 5.77 -6.21 22.30
C VAL A 100 7.12 -5.51 22.51
N PRO A 101 7.46 -5.16 23.76
CA PRO A 101 8.76 -4.60 24.09
C PRO A 101 9.90 -5.52 23.61
N GLY A 102 10.85 -4.96 22.87
CA GLY A 102 11.93 -5.73 22.22
C GLY A 102 11.57 -6.29 20.84
N SER A 103 10.43 -5.90 20.27
CA SER A 103 10.15 -6.11 18.83
C SER A 103 11.24 -5.47 17.96
N ARG A 104 11.63 -6.18 16.89
CA ARG A 104 12.57 -5.66 15.87
C ARG A 104 11.87 -4.86 14.76
N MET A 105 10.54 -4.86 14.70
CA MET A 105 9.80 -4.02 13.74
C MET A 105 9.66 -2.61 14.30
N THR A 106 10.29 -1.63 13.65
CA THR A 106 10.31 -0.22 14.08
C THR A 106 9.32 0.67 13.33
N TYR A 107 8.70 0.15 12.27
CA TYR A 107 7.73 0.89 11.46
C TYR A 107 6.38 1.02 12.19
N LEU A 108 5.80 2.22 12.12
CA LEU A 108 4.52 2.57 12.76
C LEU A 108 3.60 3.29 11.77
N VAL A 109 2.29 3.14 11.98
CA VAL A 109 1.23 3.78 11.22
C VAL A 109 0.40 4.61 12.20
N ALA A 110 0.71 5.91 12.28
CA ALA A 110 0.11 6.81 13.28
C ALA A 110 -1.39 7.04 13.04
N ASP A 111 -1.80 7.14 11.77
CA ASP A 111 -3.19 7.39 11.38
C ASP A 111 -4.06 6.14 11.60
N ALA A 112 -5.13 6.29 12.39
CA ALA A 112 -6.02 5.20 12.75
C ALA A 112 -6.88 4.70 11.58
N THR A 113 -7.23 5.58 10.65
CA THR A 113 -7.96 5.23 9.42
C THR A 113 -7.07 4.38 8.53
N VAL A 114 -5.81 4.80 8.32
CA VAL A 114 -4.84 4.02 7.51
C VAL A 114 -4.60 2.63 8.12
N ARG A 115 -4.55 2.51 9.46
CA ARG A 115 -4.49 1.20 10.12
C ARG A 115 -5.73 0.35 9.85
N ALA A 116 -6.92 0.94 9.98
CA ALA A 116 -8.17 0.23 9.71
C ALA A 116 -8.24 -0.28 8.26
N ASP A 117 -7.83 0.54 7.29
CA ASP A 117 -7.78 0.20 5.87
C ASP A 117 -6.78 -0.94 5.60
N LEU A 118 -5.57 -0.88 6.18
CA LEU A 118 -4.57 -1.95 6.11
C LEU A 118 -5.10 -3.28 6.67
N ILE A 119 -5.78 -3.24 7.81
CA ILE A 119 -6.36 -4.42 8.45
C ILE A 119 -7.48 -5.00 7.59
N ALA A 120 -8.34 -4.15 7.02
CA ALA A 120 -9.39 -4.56 6.09
C ALA A 120 -8.80 -5.22 4.83
N TYR A 121 -7.70 -4.68 4.31
CA TYR A 121 -6.97 -5.25 3.18
C TYR A 121 -6.41 -6.64 3.49
N LEU A 122 -5.69 -6.79 4.60
CA LEU A 122 -5.16 -8.09 5.04
C LEU A 122 -6.27 -9.12 5.30
N LYS A 123 -7.40 -8.68 5.87
CA LYS A 123 -8.58 -9.53 6.04
C LYS A 123 -9.14 -9.99 4.70
N ALA A 124 -9.30 -9.07 3.75
CA ALA A 124 -9.88 -9.40 2.46
C ALA A 124 -9.02 -10.43 1.69
N LEU A 125 -7.69 -10.28 1.72
CA LEU A 125 -6.77 -11.27 1.17
C LEU A 125 -6.90 -12.64 1.86
N HIS A 126 -7.01 -12.65 3.19
CA HIS A 126 -7.24 -13.88 3.96
C HIS A 126 -8.56 -14.57 3.57
N ASP A 127 -9.61 -13.79 3.34
CA ASP A 127 -10.93 -14.28 2.91
C ASP A 127 -10.96 -14.68 1.41
N GLY A 128 -9.84 -14.59 0.69
CA GLY A 128 -9.74 -14.88 -0.75
C GLY A 128 -10.35 -13.81 -1.66
N ARG A 129 -10.71 -12.63 -1.13
CA ARG A 129 -11.19 -11.50 -1.91
C ARG A 129 -10.00 -10.76 -2.51
N THR A 130 -9.90 -10.75 -3.83
CA THR A 130 -8.78 -10.13 -4.56
C THR A 130 -9.22 -9.07 -5.57
N ASP A 131 -10.52 -8.99 -5.88
CA ASP A 131 -11.10 -8.04 -6.83
C ASP A 131 -10.89 -6.59 -6.37
N GLY A 132 -10.14 -5.80 -7.15
CA GLY A 132 -9.81 -4.41 -6.82
C GLY A 132 -8.79 -4.24 -5.67
N LEU A 133 -8.26 -5.34 -5.13
CA LEU A 133 -7.34 -5.37 -3.99
C LEU A 133 -5.91 -5.76 -4.37
N ALA A 134 -5.68 -6.05 -5.65
CA ALA A 134 -4.32 -6.12 -6.15
C ALA A 134 -3.63 -4.79 -5.84
N ILE A 135 -2.60 -4.81 -4.99
CA ILE A 135 -1.62 -3.73 -5.01
C ILE A 135 -1.15 -3.70 -6.44
N PRO A 136 -1.18 -2.56 -7.14
CA PRO A 136 -0.49 -2.43 -8.40
C PRO A 136 1.00 -2.63 -8.13
N GLN A 137 1.42 -3.89 -8.10
CA GLN A 137 2.75 -4.27 -8.46
C GLN A 137 2.81 -3.87 -9.93
N ALA A 138 3.82 -3.08 -10.30
CA ALA A 138 4.07 -2.80 -11.71
C ALA A 138 4.27 -4.09 -12.55
N SER A 139 4.30 -5.28 -11.92
CA SER A 139 4.37 -6.59 -12.56
C SER A 139 3.02 -7.27 -12.86
N ALA A 140 1.86 -6.72 -12.46
CA ALA A 140 0.54 -7.25 -12.84
C ALA A 140 -0.17 -6.42 -13.92
N LEU A 141 0.39 -5.25 -14.24
CA LEU A 141 -0.15 -4.36 -15.25
C LEU A 141 0.45 -4.74 -16.60
N ASP A 142 -0.37 -5.22 -17.52
CA ASP A 142 0.05 -5.35 -18.92
C ASP A 142 0.36 -3.96 -19.47
N LEU A 143 1.64 -3.65 -19.61
CA LEU A 143 2.10 -2.34 -20.03
C LEU A 143 1.72 -2.04 -21.49
N LYS A 144 1.26 -3.02 -22.28
CA LYS A 144 0.72 -2.80 -23.63
C LYS A 144 -0.68 -2.17 -23.59
N SER A 145 -1.41 -2.35 -22.50
CA SER A 145 -2.77 -1.82 -22.32
C SER A 145 -2.86 -0.35 -21.90
N LEU A 146 -1.73 0.28 -21.49
CA LEU A 146 -1.76 1.65 -20.98
C LEU A 146 -2.24 2.68 -22.01
N GLY A 147 -2.99 3.66 -21.52
CA GLY A 147 -3.45 4.80 -22.30
C GLY A 147 -2.36 5.86 -22.53
N ARG A 148 -2.71 6.87 -23.34
CA ARG A 148 -1.81 7.96 -23.77
C ARG A 148 -1.16 8.75 -22.63
N ALA A 149 -1.80 8.81 -21.46
CA ALA A 149 -1.28 9.49 -20.26
C ALA A 149 -0.10 8.76 -19.60
N SER A 150 0.23 7.55 -20.03
CA SER A 150 1.37 6.77 -19.53
C SER A 150 2.32 6.34 -20.65
N ARG A 151 2.11 6.86 -21.87
CA ARG A 151 2.95 6.59 -23.05
C ARG A 151 3.90 7.76 -23.27
N VAL A 152 5.19 7.47 -23.34
CA VAL A 152 6.19 8.51 -23.59
C VAL A 152 6.31 8.77 -25.09
N GLU A 153 6.28 10.04 -25.45
CA GLU A 153 6.51 10.54 -26.81
C GLU A 153 7.93 11.04 -26.99
N ALA A 154 8.46 11.78 -26.01
CA ALA A 154 9.81 12.33 -26.05
C ALA A 154 10.41 12.47 -24.65
N VAL A 155 11.74 12.38 -24.57
CA VAL A 155 12.48 12.66 -23.34
C VAL A 155 13.64 13.60 -23.66
N ARG A 156 13.66 14.76 -23.00
CA ARG A 156 14.77 15.69 -23.07
C ARG A 156 15.48 15.76 -21.73
N LEU A 157 16.80 15.56 -21.73
CA LEU A 157 17.65 15.79 -20.58
C LEU A 157 18.32 17.15 -20.74
N CYS A 158 18.10 18.04 -19.77
CA CYS A 158 18.82 19.29 -19.63
C CYS A 158 19.31 19.39 -18.20
N ARG A 159 20.64 19.48 -18.01
CA ARG A 159 21.28 19.40 -16.69
C ARG A 159 20.84 18.14 -15.92
N ASP A 160 20.19 18.31 -14.77
CA ASP A 160 19.76 17.25 -13.87
C ASP A 160 18.27 16.88 -14.01
N THR A 161 17.59 17.41 -15.04
CA THR A 161 16.15 17.29 -15.18
C THR A 161 15.77 16.63 -16.51
N PHE A 162 15.05 15.51 -16.40
CA PHE A 162 14.35 14.87 -17.51
C PHE A 162 12.99 15.52 -17.71
N ARG A 163 12.78 16.12 -18.87
CA ARG A 163 11.46 16.57 -19.33
C ARG A 163 10.85 15.44 -20.16
N VAL A 164 9.93 14.70 -19.55
CA VAL A 164 9.26 13.56 -20.17
C VAL A 164 7.92 14.03 -20.75
N THR A 165 7.82 14.07 -22.07
CA THR A 165 6.57 14.40 -22.79
C THR A 165 5.80 13.11 -23.06
N LEU A 166 4.53 13.11 -22.65
CA LEU A 166 3.61 12.00 -22.82
C LEU A 166 2.76 12.19 -24.07
N LYS A 167 2.24 11.10 -24.65
CA LYS A 167 1.38 11.14 -25.85
C LYS A 167 0.06 11.88 -25.66
N ASN A 168 -0.31 12.28 -24.45
CA ASN A 168 -1.45 13.18 -24.19
C ASN A 168 -1.05 14.67 -24.22
N GLY A 169 0.20 15.00 -24.50
CA GLY A 169 0.74 16.37 -24.55
C GLY A 169 1.27 16.90 -23.22
N VAL A 170 1.06 16.18 -22.11
CA VAL A 170 1.61 16.58 -20.79
C VAL A 170 3.12 16.37 -20.79
N THR A 171 3.86 17.38 -20.31
CA THR A 171 5.30 17.27 -20.06
C THR A 171 5.59 17.34 -18.57
N LEU A 172 6.25 16.31 -18.05
CA LEU A 172 6.62 16.19 -16.64
C LEU A 172 8.10 16.55 -16.46
N PRO A 173 8.44 17.54 -15.62
CA PRO A 173 9.81 17.80 -15.21
C PRO A 173 10.18 16.86 -14.05
N LEU A 174 11.06 15.90 -14.33
CA LEU A 174 11.49 14.87 -13.39
C LEU A 174 12.97 15.04 -13.09
N TRP A 175 13.30 15.34 -11.84
CA TRP A 175 14.68 15.34 -11.37
C TRP A 175 15.31 13.95 -11.56
N GLU A 176 16.57 13.89 -11.98
CA GLU A 176 17.27 12.64 -12.31
C GLU A 176 17.24 11.60 -11.19
N ARG A 177 17.24 12.03 -9.92
CA ARG A 177 17.16 11.13 -8.76
C ARG A 177 15.76 10.55 -8.52
N ASN A 178 14.75 11.11 -9.17
CA ASN A 178 13.36 10.66 -9.10
C ASN A 178 12.93 9.84 -10.33
N LEU A 179 13.75 9.76 -11.38
CA LEU A 179 13.46 8.94 -12.55
C LEU A 179 14.32 7.67 -12.56
N ARG A 180 13.67 6.50 -12.59
CA ARG A 180 14.32 5.21 -12.80
C ARG A 180 14.13 4.77 -14.24
N LEU A 181 15.21 4.35 -14.89
CA LEU A 181 15.15 3.71 -16.20
C LEU A 181 15.15 2.19 -16.00
N ARG A 182 14.25 1.49 -16.67
CA ARG A 182 14.14 0.03 -16.63
C ARG A 182 13.95 -0.51 -18.04
N VAL A 183 14.45 -1.72 -18.29
CA VAL A 183 14.14 -2.51 -19.49
C VAL A 183 13.28 -3.68 -19.07
N ASP A 184 12.20 -3.94 -19.80
CA ASP A 184 11.29 -5.05 -19.59
C ASP A 184 10.82 -5.62 -20.95
N SER A 185 11.45 -6.71 -21.38
CA SER A 185 11.12 -7.40 -22.63
C SER A 185 10.09 -8.53 -22.44
N SER A 186 9.43 -8.61 -21.29
CA SER A 186 8.47 -9.67 -20.98
C SER A 186 7.16 -9.55 -21.77
N THR A 187 6.32 -10.57 -21.62
CA THR A 187 4.94 -10.58 -22.14
C THR A 187 4.07 -9.49 -21.54
N GLU A 188 4.35 -9.03 -20.31
CA GLU A 188 3.65 -7.88 -19.69
C GLU A 188 4.38 -6.54 -19.92
N GLY A 189 5.60 -6.56 -20.46
CA GLY A 189 6.39 -5.37 -20.77
C GLY A 189 5.76 -4.44 -21.82
N PRO A 190 6.25 -3.20 -22.00
CA PRO A 190 5.75 -2.31 -23.04
C PRO A 190 5.94 -2.92 -24.43
N ALA A 191 5.14 -2.47 -25.39
CA ALA A 191 5.37 -2.82 -26.79
C ALA A 191 6.68 -2.16 -27.30
N PRO A 192 7.39 -2.77 -28.26
CA PRO A 192 8.56 -2.15 -28.89
C PRO A 192 8.23 -0.76 -29.40
N GLY A 193 9.08 0.22 -29.09
CA GLY A 193 8.88 1.63 -29.46
C GLY A 193 7.75 2.36 -28.71
N GLU A 194 7.15 1.73 -27.69
CA GLU A 194 6.07 2.32 -26.87
C GLU A 194 6.44 2.38 -25.38
N PRO A 195 7.48 3.16 -24.98
CA PRO A 195 7.92 3.23 -23.59
C PRO A 195 6.80 3.68 -22.65
N ALA A 196 6.76 3.06 -21.47
CA ALA A 196 5.76 3.33 -20.44
C ALA A 196 6.35 4.16 -19.31
N LEU A 197 5.64 5.19 -18.86
CA LEU A 197 5.96 5.93 -17.65
C LEU A 197 4.96 5.56 -16.56
N LEU A 198 5.47 5.00 -15.47
CA LEU A 198 4.67 4.67 -14.29
C LEU A 198 5.12 5.51 -13.08
N PRO A 199 4.19 6.02 -12.27
CA PRO A 199 4.55 6.58 -10.97
C PRO A 199 5.10 5.48 -10.07
N GLY A 200 6.03 5.85 -9.19
CA GLY A 200 6.69 4.99 -8.23
C GLY A 200 6.97 5.74 -6.93
N GLY A 201 7.08 5.01 -5.83
CA GLY A 201 7.22 5.60 -4.49
C GLY A 201 5.87 5.89 -3.82
N MET A 202 5.88 5.97 -2.50
CA MET A 202 4.68 6.12 -1.67
C MET A 202 3.98 7.48 -1.84
N GLN A 203 4.72 8.49 -2.32
CA GLN A 203 4.24 9.86 -2.46
C GLN A 203 3.98 10.25 -3.93
N GLY A 204 4.18 9.32 -4.88
CA GLY A 204 4.05 9.60 -6.32
C GLY A 204 5.12 10.54 -6.89
N ASP A 205 6.18 10.80 -6.13
CA ASP A 205 7.28 11.72 -6.45
C ASP A 205 8.38 11.08 -7.29
N ARG A 206 8.37 9.75 -7.42
CA ARG A 206 9.31 9.01 -8.27
C ARG A 206 8.57 8.41 -9.45
N TYR A 207 9.29 8.15 -10.52
CA TYR A 207 8.75 7.54 -11.72
C TYR A 207 9.70 6.46 -12.22
N THR A 208 9.13 5.46 -12.90
CA THR A 208 9.88 4.47 -13.66
C THR A 208 9.51 4.60 -15.11
N LEU A 209 10.49 4.93 -15.95
CA LEU A 209 10.40 4.86 -17.40
C LEU A 209 10.89 3.49 -17.86
N ILE A 210 9.99 2.73 -18.47
CA ILE A 210 10.19 1.33 -18.83
C ILE A 210 10.25 1.25 -20.36
N PHE A 211 11.35 0.68 -20.85
CA PHE A 211 11.63 0.42 -22.26
C PHE A 211 11.46 -1.07 -22.56
N HIS A 212 11.15 -1.41 -23.81
CA HIS A 212 11.14 -2.81 -24.25
C HIS A 212 12.55 -3.34 -24.48
N HIS A 213 13.45 -2.50 -25.03
CA HIS A 213 14.81 -2.87 -25.38
C HIS A 213 15.83 -1.77 -25.02
N PRO A 214 17.08 -2.10 -24.61
CA PRO A 214 18.08 -1.09 -24.22
C PRO A 214 18.39 -0.04 -25.30
N ALA A 215 18.33 -0.44 -26.58
CA ALA A 215 18.59 0.45 -27.70
C ALA A 215 17.59 1.63 -27.78
N GLU A 216 16.39 1.48 -27.23
CA GLU A 216 15.37 2.53 -27.20
C GLU A 216 15.78 3.70 -26.29
N ILE A 217 16.63 3.46 -25.28
CA ILE A 217 17.05 4.46 -24.30
C ILE A 217 17.81 5.59 -25.01
N SER A 218 18.85 5.23 -25.76
CA SER A 218 19.67 6.22 -26.49
C SER A 218 18.96 6.80 -27.71
N ALA A 219 17.97 6.09 -28.26
CA ALA A 219 17.15 6.60 -29.35
C ALA A 219 16.18 7.69 -28.89
N LEU A 220 15.57 7.52 -27.72
CA LEU A 220 14.53 8.40 -27.19
C LEU A 220 15.07 9.61 -26.41
N ILE A 221 16.08 9.40 -25.56
CA ILE A 221 16.59 10.44 -24.67
C ILE A 221 17.55 11.35 -25.45
N ARG A 222 17.20 12.63 -25.54
CA ARG A 222 18.03 13.66 -26.19
C ARG A 222 18.57 14.65 -25.15
N SER A 223 19.85 14.95 -25.22
CA SER A 223 20.44 16.07 -24.47
C SER A 223 20.08 17.38 -25.17
N GLU A 224 19.05 18.06 -24.67
CA GLU A 224 18.49 19.27 -25.30
C GLU A 224 17.86 20.16 -24.21
N CYS A 225 18.27 21.43 -24.17
CA CYS A 225 17.70 22.42 -23.26
C CYS A 225 16.62 23.26 -23.96
N PRO A 226 15.56 23.67 -23.23
CA PRO A 226 14.56 24.59 -23.77
C PRO A 226 15.16 25.92 -24.22
N PRO A 227 14.52 26.64 -25.15
CA PRO A 227 14.94 27.98 -25.54
C PRO A 227 15.06 28.92 -24.32
N GLY A 228 16.19 29.63 -24.22
CA GLY A 228 16.45 30.58 -23.13
C GLY A 228 17.06 29.97 -21.87
N GLU A 229 17.23 28.64 -21.80
CA GLU A 229 18.02 28.00 -20.76
C GLU A 229 19.47 27.77 -21.26
N PRO A 230 20.49 28.08 -20.43
CA PRO A 230 21.87 27.79 -20.81
C PRO A 230 22.04 26.27 -20.99
N ALA A 231 22.65 25.91 -22.12
CA ALA A 231 23.11 24.55 -22.39
C ALA A 231 24.11 24.12 -21.31
N PRO A 232 24.22 22.79 -21.04
CA PRO A 232 25.18 22.27 -20.08
C PRO A 232 26.63 22.62 -20.43
#